data_AF-A0A5X9FHK6-F1
#
_entry.id   AF-A0A5X9FHK6-F1
#
_cell.length_a   1.000
_cell.length_b   1.000
_cell.length_c   1.000
_cell.angle_alpha   90.00
_cell.angle_beta   90.00
_cell.angle_gamma   90.00
#
_symmetry.space_group_name_H-M   'P 1'
#
loop_
_entity.id
_entity.type
_entity.pdbx_description
1 polymer ?
#
loop_
_entity_poly.entity_id
_entity_poly.type
_entity_poly.pdbx_seq_one_letter_code
_entity_poly.pdbx_strand_id
1 'polypeptide(L)'
;MAELSDQEMLRYNRQIILRGFDFEGQEALKEARVLVVGLGGLGCAATQYLAGAGVGQLTLLDFDTVSVSNLQRQTLHSDATVGQPKVESARDALARINPHITITPVNARLDDDAMTSLIAGHSLVLDCTDNVSVRNQLNAGCYTTKVPLISGAAIRMEGQVTVFTYQENEPCYRCLSRLFGENALTCVEAGVMAPLIGVIGSLQAMEAIKLLAHYGQPASGKIVMYDAMTCQFREMKLMRNPGCEVCGQ
;
A
#
# COMPACT_ATOMS: atom_id res chain seq x y z
N MET A 1 -23.57 2.07 -6.96
CA MET A 1 -23.58 0.70 -6.45
C MET A 1 -23.27 -0.24 -7.58
N ALA A 2 -22.02 -0.69 -7.64
CA ALA A 2 -21.57 -1.74 -8.50
C ALA A 2 -22.13 -3.07 -8.01
N GLU A 3 -23.06 -3.65 -8.77
CA GLU A 3 -23.70 -4.91 -8.44
C GLU A 3 -22.74 -6.08 -8.72
N LEU A 4 -22.71 -7.07 -7.82
CA LEU A 4 -21.91 -8.29 -8.01
C LEU A 4 -22.63 -9.27 -8.94
N SER A 5 -21.92 -9.79 -9.94
CA SER A 5 -22.41 -10.94 -10.71
C SER A 5 -22.41 -12.22 -9.87
N ASP A 6 -23.17 -13.24 -10.28
CA ASP A 6 -23.17 -14.56 -9.63
C ASP A 6 -21.77 -15.16 -9.47
N GLN A 7 -20.91 -14.96 -10.48
CA GLN A 7 -19.52 -15.44 -10.44
C GLN A 7 -18.69 -14.71 -9.39
N GLU A 8 -18.86 -13.39 -9.27
CA GLU A 8 -18.20 -12.58 -8.24
C GLU A 8 -18.72 -12.93 -6.84
N MET A 9 -20.03 -13.15 -6.68
CA MET A 9 -20.61 -13.60 -5.41
C MET A 9 -19.99 -14.93 -4.96
N LEU A 10 -19.87 -15.90 -5.87
CA LEU A 10 -19.23 -17.19 -5.56
C LEU A 10 -17.75 -17.02 -5.20
N ARG A 11 -17.02 -16.20 -5.97
CA ARG A 11 -15.60 -15.95 -5.78
C ARG A 11 -15.30 -15.27 -4.45
N TYR A 12 -16.07 -14.25 -4.09
CA TYR A 12 -15.87 -13.45 -2.89
C TYR A 12 -16.67 -13.93 -1.68
N ASN A 13 -17.37 -15.08 -1.80
CA ASN A 13 -18.25 -15.61 -0.77
C ASN A 13 -17.60 -15.67 0.63
N ARG A 14 -16.30 -16.00 0.72
CA ARG A 14 -15.58 -16.06 2.00
C ARG A 14 -15.41 -14.71 2.71
N GLN A 15 -15.44 -13.61 1.96
CA GLN A 15 -15.45 -12.25 2.50
C GLN A 15 -16.88 -11.80 2.80
N ILE A 16 -17.81 -12.04 1.86
CA ILE A 16 -19.22 -11.64 1.97
C ILE A 16 -19.85 -12.23 3.25
N ILE A 17 -19.61 -13.50 3.58
CA ILE A 17 -20.20 -14.10 4.79
C ILE A 17 -19.64 -13.56 6.13
N LEU A 18 -18.62 -12.68 6.10
CA LEU A 18 -18.10 -12.08 7.31
C LEU A 18 -19.12 -11.08 7.87
N ARG A 19 -19.48 -11.27 9.14
CA ARG A 19 -20.40 -10.38 9.85
C ARG A 19 -19.87 -8.95 9.83
N GLY A 20 -20.71 -8.02 9.37
CA GLY A 20 -20.39 -6.60 9.26
C GLY A 20 -19.59 -6.20 8.02
N PHE A 21 -19.23 -7.16 7.15
CA PHE A 21 -18.68 -6.88 5.82
C PHE A 21 -19.79 -7.00 4.77
N ASP A 22 -20.40 -8.19 4.65
CA ASP A 22 -21.57 -8.46 3.79
C ASP A 22 -21.36 -8.06 2.30
N PHE A 23 -22.44 -8.04 1.52
CA PHE A 23 -22.45 -7.54 0.14
C PHE A 23 -21.98 -6.09 0.06
N GLU A 24 -22.43 -5.23 0.97
CA GLU A 24 -22.09 -3.80 0.98
C GLU A 24 -20.56 -3.56 1.01
N GLY A 25 -19.84 -4.28 1.88
CA GLY A 25 -18.39 -4.18 1.96
C GLY A 25 -17.69 -4.68 0.68
N GLN A 26 -18.21 -5.75 0.08
CA GLN A 26 -17.65 -6.28 -1.16
C GLN A 26 -17.90 -5.37 -2.37
N GLU A 27 -19.08 -4.76 -2.45
CA GLU A 27 -19.43 -3.77 -3.46
C GLU A 27 -18.59 -2.48 -3.30
N ALA A 28 -18.32 -2.06 -2.05
CA ALA A 28 -17.41 -0.96 -1.77
C ALA A 28 -15.98 -1.24 -2.28
N LEU A 29 -15.47 -2.46 -2.10
CA LEU A 29 -14.19 -2.86 -2.70
C LEU A 29 -14.25 -2.82 -4.24
N LYS A 30 -15.34 -3.30 -4.85
CA LYS A 30 -15.51 -3.29 -6.30
C LYS A 30 -15.59 -1.88 -6.89
N GLU A 31 -16.13 -0.91 -6.16
CA GLU A 31 -16.17 0.49 -6.59
C GLU A 31 -14.84 1.23 -6.37
N ALA A 32 -14.02 0.76 -5.43
CA ALA A 32 -12.81 1.43 -4.99
C ALA A 32 -11.73 1.52 -6.07
N ARG A 33 -10.98 2.62 -6.02
CA ARG A 33 -9.78 2.89 -6.83
C ARG A 33 -8.58 3.02 -5.93
N VAL A 34 -7.61 2.12 -6.02
CA VAL A 34 -6.41 2.13 -5.18
C VAL A 34 -5.18 2.40 -6.03
N LEU A 35 -4.41 3.42 -5.63
CA LEU A 35 -3.09 3.69 -6.18
C LEU A 35 -2.04 2.96 -5.33
N VAL A 36 -1.21 2.13 -5.95
CA VAL A 36 -0.08 1.48 -5.30
C VAL A 36 1.22 2.02 -5.90
N VAL A 37 2.04 2.65 -5.07
CA VAL A 37 3.30 3.27 -5.49
C VAL A 37 4.47 2.44 -4.99
N GLY A 38 5.24 1.88 -5.93
CA GLY A 38 6.28 0.90 -5.69
C GLY A 38 5.75 -0.53 -5.82
N LEU A 39 6.23 -1.25 -6.84
CA LEU A 39 5.90 -2.64 -7.15
C LEU A 39 7.07 -3.57 -6.77
N GLY A 40 7.83 -3.16 -5.74
CA GLY A 40 8.81 -4.00 -5.07
C GLY A 40 8.17 -5.07 -4.20
N GLY A 41 8.86 -5.50 -3.13
CA GLY A 41 8.36 -6.61 -2.32
C GLY A 41 7.05 -6.27 -1.59
N LEU A 42 6.93 -5.04 -1.06
CA LEU A 42 5.73 -4.58 -0.35
C LEU A 42 4.55 -4.50 -1.33
N GLY A 43 4.76 -3.88 -2.49
CA GLY A 43 3.74 -3.74 -3.52
C GLY A 43 3.28 -5.08 -4.07
N CYS A 44 4.21 -6.02 -4.33
CA CYS A 44 3.88 -7.38 -4.72
C CYS A 44 2.98 -8.07 -3.68
N ALA A 45 3.39 -8.04 -2.41
CA ALA A 45 2.65 -8.67 -1.33
C ALA A 45 1.28 -8.01 -1.09
N ALA A 46 1.18 -6.68 -1.17
CA ALA A 46 -0.09 -5.99 -0.98
C ALA A 46 -1.07 -6.23 -2.13
N THR A 47 -0.62 -6.03 -3.37
CA THR A 47 -1.49 -6.05 -4.55
C THR A 47 -2.09 -7.42 -4.84
N GLN A 48 -1.37 -8.52 -4.58
CA GLN A 48 -1.94 -9.86 -4.75
C GLN A 48 -3.18 -10.09 -3.87
N TYR A 49 -3.19 -9.54 -2.65
CA TYR A 49 -4.33 -9.65 -1.74
C TYR A 49 -5.44 -8.65 -2.10
N LEU A 50 -5.10 -7.42 -2.51
CA LEU A 50 -6.12 -6.46 -2.98
C LEU A 50 -6.83 -6.96 -4.24
N ALA A 51 -6.08 -7.54 -5.18
CA ALA A 51 -6.66 -8.15 -6.38
C ALA A 51 -7.51 -9.37 -6.02
N GLY A 52 -7.01 -10.26 -5.17
CA GLY A 52 -7.77 -11.42 -4.68
C GLY A 52 -9.06 -11.04 -3.95
N ALA A 53 -9.02 -9.96 -3.17
CA ALA A 53 -10.15 -9.42 -2.40
C ALA A 53 -11.21 -8.72 -3.27
N GLY A 54 -10.89 -8.41 -4.53
CA GLY A 54 -11.83 -7.78 -5.45
C GLY A 54 -11.86 -6.25 -5.36
N VAL A 55 -10.74 -5.61 -5.01
CA VAL A 55 -10.59 -4.16 -5.22
C VAL A 55 -10.70 -3.86 -6.71
N GLY A 56 -11.74 -3.13 -7.11
CA GLY A 56 -12.16 -3.08 -8.51
C GLY A 56 -11.16 -2.43 -9.45
N GLN A 57 -10.40 -1.44 -8.97
CA GLN A 57 -9.42 -0.72 -9.78
C GLN A 57 -8.09 -0.57 -9.03
N LEU A 58 -7.02 -1.11 -9.62
CA LEU A 58 -5.65 -0.96 -9.13
C LEU A 58 -4.82 -0.17 -10.14
N THR A 59 -4.31 0.99 -9.72
CA THR A 59 -3.29 1.71 -10.49
C THR A 59 -1.92 1.39 -9.91
N LEU A 60 -1.02 0.89 -10.75
CA LEU A 60 0.31 0.42 -10.36
C LEU A 60 1.35 1.43 -10.84
N LEU A 61 2.03 2.12 -9.94
CA LEU A 61 3.06 3.11 -10.26
C LEU A 61 4.43 2.62 -9.81
N ASP A 62 5.31 2.33 -10.77
CA ASP A 62 6.73 2.04 -10.55
C ASP A 62 7.48 2.37 -11.85
N PHE A 63 8.70 2.89 -11.74
CA PHE A 63 9.54 3.24 -12.89
C PHE A 63 10.57 2.17 -13.23
N ASP A 64 10.75 1.20 -12.35
CA ASP A 64 11.85 0.25 -12.38
C ASP A 64 11.50 -1.02 -13.17
N THR A 65 12.55 -1.78 -13.50
CA THR A 65 12.44 -3.06 -14.19
C THR A 65 12.73 -4.22 -13.24
N VAL A 66 12.23 -5.41 -13.58
CA VAL A 66 12.48 -6.62 -12.78
C VAL A 66 13.96 -7.01 -12.88
N SER A 67 14.62 -7.19 -11.73
CA SER A 67 16.00 -7.68 -11.63
C SER A 67 16.06 -9.03 -10.91
N VAL A 68 17.07 -9.87 -11.20
CA VAL A 68 17.27 -11.17 -10.53
C VAL A 68 17.36 -11.02 -9.00
N SER A 69 18.01 -9.97 -8.50
CA SER A 69 18.13 -9.69 -7.06
C SER A 69 16.80 -9.37 -6.38
N ASN A 70 15.75 -9.12 -7.16
CA ASN A 70 14.41 -8.84 -6.67
C ASN A 70 13.62 -10.12 -6.35
N LEU A 71 13.88 -11.21 -7.08
CA LEU A 71 13.02 -12.39 -7.13
C LEU A 71 12.90 -13.11 -5.78
N GLN A 72 13.87 -12.95 -4.88
CA GLN A 72 13.78 -13.52 -3.53
C GLN A 72 12.58 -13.01 -2.72
N ARG A 73 12.06 -11.80 -3.01
CA ARG A 73 10.97 -11.15 -2.24
C ARG A 73 9.85 -10.50 -3.06
N GLN A 74 10.00 -10.40 -4.38
CA GLN A 74 9.03 -9.76 -5.28
C GLN A 74 8.24 -10.82 -6.03
N THR A 75 7.34 -11.50 -5.32
CA THR A 75 6.75 -12.78 -5.71
C THR A 75 5.72 -12.72 -6.84
N LEU A 76 5.35 -11.52 -7.33
CA LEU A 76 4.60 -11.37 -8.58
C LEU A 76 5.48 -11.53 -9.82
N HIS A 77 6.78 -11.28 -9.65
CA HIS A 77 7.76 -11.38 -10.73
C HIS A 77 8.38 -12.77 -10.78
N SER A 78 8.99 -13.09 -11.92
CA SER A 78 9.67 -14.36 -12.16
C SER A 78 10.91 -14.18 -13.02
N ASP A 79 11.75 -15.20 -13.09
CA ASP A 79 12.92 -15.24 -14.00
C ASP A 79 12.55 -14.92 -15.45
N ALA A 80 11.37 -15.35 -15.91
CA ALA A 80 10.87 -15.08 -17.26
C ALA A 80 10.53 -13.59 -17.52
N THR A 81 10.39 -12.80 -16.46
CA THR A 81 10.02 -11.37 -16.56
C THR A 81 11.19 -10.43 -16.26
N VAL A 82 12.40 -10.96 -16.01
CA VAL A 82 13.59 -10.13 -15.79
C VAL A 82 13.83 -9.19 -16.98
N GLY A 83 14.08 -7.92 -16.70
CA GLY A 83 14.22 -6.84 -17.68
C GLY A 83 12.91 -6.18 -18.11
N GLN A 84 11.74 -6.75 -17.79
CA GLN A 84 10.45 -6.10 -18.07
C GLN A 84 10.15 -5.01 -17.03
N PRO A 85 9.36 -3.97 -17.38
CA PRO A 85 8.84 -3.02 -16.40
C PRO A 85 8.06 -3.74 -15.29
N LYS A 86 8.33 -3.39 -14.02
CA LYS A 86 7.67 -4.05 -12.87
C LYS A 86 6.16 -3.92 -12.92
N VAL A 87 5.65 -2.76 -13.34
CA VAL A 87 4.21 -2.51 -13.45
C VAL A 87 3.52 -3.44 -14.46
N GLU A 88 4.21 -3.81 -15.55
CA GLU A 88 3.67 -4.72 -16.57
C GLU A 88 3.69 -6.16 -16.07
N SER A 89 4.84 -6.61 -15.52
CA SER A 89 4.97 -7.94 -14.91
C SER A 89 3.95 -8.15 -13.78
N ALA A 90 3.77 -7.15 -12.92
CA ALA A 90 2.77 -7.18 -11.85
C ALA A 90 1.34 -7.21 -12.40
N ARG A 91 1.00 -6.36 -13.38
CA ARG A 91 -0.33 -6.37 -14.03
C ARG A 91 -0.68 -7.76 -14.55
N ASP A 92 0.23 -8.38 -15.28
CA ASP A 92 -0.02 -9.68 -15.89
C ASP A 92 -0.20 -10.78 -14.84
N ALA A 93 0.55 -10.72 -13.73
CA ALA A 93 0.37 -11.63 -12.61
C ALA A 93 -0.97 -11.42 -11.89
N LEU A 94 -1.35 -10.18 -11.63
CA LEU A 94 -2.58 -9.83 -10.92
C LEU A 94 -3.83 -10.13 -11.76
N ALA A 95 -3.77 -9.94 -13.08
CA ALA A 95 -4.86 -10.30 -13.99
C ALA A 95 -5.13 -11.82 -14.00
N ARG A 96 -4.09 -12.65 -13.80
CA ARG A 96 -4.26 -14.10 -13.61
C ARG A 96 -4.86 -14.43 -12.24
N ILE A 97 -4.54 -13.65 -11.22
CA ILE A 97 -5.13 -13.82 -9.88
C ILE A 97 -6.62 -13.52 -9.97
N ASN A 98 -7.02 -12.35 -10.47
CA ASN A 98 -8.42 -11.95 -10.55
C ASN A 98 -8.72 -11.22 -11.87
N PRO A 99 -9.46 -11.85 -12.81
CA PRO A 99 -9.79 -11.22 -14.09
C PRO A 99 -10.97 -10.23 -14.01
N HIS A 100 -11.64 -10.09 -12.85
CA HIS A 100 -12.80 -9.20 -12.69
C HIS A 100 -12.43 -7.75 -12.36
N ILE A 101 -11.15 -7.46 -12.10
CA ILE A 101 -10.68 -6.12 -11.72
C ILE A 101 -9.99 -5.42 -12.89
N THR A 102 -9.95 -4.09 -12.84
CA THR A 102 -9.20 -3.26 -13.80
C THR A 102 -7.83 -2.93 -13.22
N ILE A 103 -6.77 -3.14 -14.00
CA ILE A 103 -5.40 -2.87 -13.56
C ILE A 103 -4.73 -1.92 -14.57
N THR A 104 -4.30 -0.76 -14.10
CA THR A 104 -3.67 0.30 -14.90
C THR A 104 -2.20 0.43 -14.55
N PRO A 105 -1.27 -0.05 -15.39
CA PRO A 105 0.17 0.15 -15.17
C PRO A 105 0.58 1.58 -15.56
N VAL A 106 1.39 2.23 -14.72
CA VAL A 106 2.01 3.53 -14.97
C VAL A 106 3.52 3.37 -14.79
N ASN A 107 4.22 3.20 -15.91
CA ASN A 107 5.69 3.07 -15.92
C ASN A 107 6.34 4.46 -15.97
N ALA A 108 6.43 5.15 -14.83
CA ALA A 108 6.95 6.52 -14.79
C ALA A 108 7.52 6.91 -13.43
N ARG A 109 8.41 7.91 -13.45
CA ARG A 109 8.71 8.76 -12.28
C ARG A 109 7.88 10.03 -12.41
N LEU A 110 7.05 10.32 -11.42
CA LEU A 110 6.19 11.50 -11.41
C LEU A 110 6.82 12.61 -10.59
N ASP A 111 6.68 13.85 -11.07
CA ASP A 111 6.89 15.04 -10.26
C ASP A 111 5.72 15.27 -9.30
N ASP A 112 5.82 16.30 -8.46
CA ASP A 112 4.86 16.58 -7.39
C ASP A 112 3.44 16.87 -7.94
N ASP A 113 3.35 17.60 -9.05
CA ASP A 113 2.08 18.00 -9.65
C ASP A 113 1.38 16.80 -10.30
N ALA A 114 2.12 15.98 -11.05
CA ALA A 114 1.60 14.77 -11.67
C ALA A 114 1.22 13.72 -10.61
N MET A 115 2.04 13.56 -9.56
CA MET A 115 1.73 12.68 -8.43
C MET A 115 0.46 13.12 -7.71
N THR A 116 0.34 14.41 -7.37
CA THR A 116 -0.84 14.94 -6.67
C THR A 116 -2.10 14.79 -7.53
N SER A 117 -2.00 15.06 -8.83
CA SER A 117 -3.11 14.87 -9.77
C SER A 117 -3.54 13.41 -9.87
N LEU A 118 -2.57 12.47 -9.89
CA LEU A 118 -2.86 11.04 -9.90
C LEU A 118 -3.54 10.59 -8.60
N ILE A 119 -3.03 11.03 -7.45
CA ILE A 119 -3.60 10.72 -6.13
C ILE A 119 -5.07 11.15 -6.06
N ALA A 120 -5.41 12.35 -6.54
CA ALA A 120 -6.78 12.90 -6.48
C ALA A 120 -7.84 12.01 -7.18
N GLY A 121 -7.44 11.17 -8.12
CA GLY A 121 -8.33 10.23 -8.82
C GLY A 121 -8.60 8.92 -8.08
N HIS A 122 -8.06 8.72 -6.88
CA HIS A 122 -8.11 7.46 -6.14
C HIS A 122 -8.81 7.59 -4.79
N SER A 123 -9.41 6.49 -4.34
CA SER A 123 -10.05 6.36 -3.03
C SER A 123 -9.02 6.22 -1.91
N LEU A 124 -7.84 5.65 -2.21
CA LEU A 124 -6.82 5.30 -1.24
C LEU A 124 -5.46 5.11 -1.92
N VAL A 125 -4.36 5.42 -1.22
CA VAL A 125 -2.99 5.22 -1.68
C VAL A 125 -2.22 4.27 -0.77
N LEU A 126 -1.49 3.32 -1.36
CA LEU A 126 -0.46 2.53 -0.68
C LEU A 126 0.93 3.06 -1.04
N ASP A 127 1.68 3.47 -0.03
CA ASP A 127 3.11 3.69 -0.13
C ASP A 127 3.85 2.37 0.13
N CYS A 128 4.33 1.79 -0.95
CA CYS A 128 5.15 0.57 -0.97
C CYS A 128 6.58 0.86 -1.46
N THR A 129 7.02 2.13 -1.36
CA THR A 129 8.34 2.59 -1.80
C THR A 129 9.40 2.29 -0.75
N ASP A 130 10.68 2.44 -1.08
CA ASP A 130 11.80 2.27 -0.13
C ASP A 130 12.59 3.57 0.10
N ASN A 131 12.07 4.72 -0.36
CA ASN A 131 12.75 6.00 -0.32
C ASN A 131 11.92 7.08 0.38
N VAL A 132 12.49 7.67 1.45
CA VAL A 132 11.87 8.72 2.27
C VAL A 132 11.41 9.95 1.45
N SER A 133 12.12 10.31 0.38
CA SER A 133 11.74 11.41 -0.51
C SER A 133 10.37 11.17 -1.15
N VAL A 134 10.17 9.99 -1.76
CA VAL A 134 8.89 9.62 -2.38
C VAL A 134 7.79 9.48 -1.32
N ARG A 135 8.11 8.97 -0.12
CA ARG A 135 7.15 8.90 0.99
C ARG A 135 6.66 10.29 1.41
N ASN A 136 7.56 11.27 1.46
CA ASN A 136 7.20 12.66 1.76
C ASN A 136 6.37 13.29 0.63
N GLN A 137 6.72 13.03 -0.64
CA GLN A 137 5.94 13.45 -1.80
C GLN A 137 4.50 12.90 -1.75
N LEU A 138 4.35 11.58 -1.54
CA LEU A 138 3.04 10.94 -1.38
C LEU A 138 2.26 11.53 -0.21
N ASN A 139 2.91 11.74 0.93
CA ASN A 139 2.27 12.35 2.08
C ASN A 139 1.76 13.77 1.80
N ALA A 140 2.53 14.60 1.11
CA ALA A 140 2.12 15.96 0.77
C ALA A 140 0.93 15.96 -0.21
N GLY A 141 0.98 15.11 -1.25
CA GLY A 141 -0.11 14.95 -2.21
C GLY A 141 -1.39 14.45 -1.54
N CYS A 142 -1.31 13.37 -0.76
CA CYS A 142 -2.44 12.81 -0.02
C CYS A 142 -3.01 13.76 1.04
N TYR A 143 -2.16 14.51 1.75
CA TYR A 143 -2.62 15.53 2.69
C TYR A 143 -3.41 16.65 2.00
N THR A 144 -2.97 17.07 0.81
CA THR A 144 -3.62 18.11 0.00
C THR A 144 -4.97 17.65 -0.51
N THR A 145 -5.05 16.42 -1.04
CA THR A 145 -6.27 15.85 -1.64
C THR A 145 -7.21 15.18 -0.64
N LYS A 146 -6.76 15.01 0.61
CA LYS A 146 -7.46 14.26 1.68
C LYS A 146 -7.73 12.79 1.33
N VAL A 147 -6.93 12.22 0.43
CA VAL A 147 -6.96 10.79 0.12
C VAL A 147 -6.16 10.04 1.18
N PRO A 148 -6.70 9.01 1.85
CA PRO A 148 -5.97 8.24 2.84
C PRO A 148 -4.69 7.59 2.29
N LEU A 149 -3.64 7.57 3.11
CA LEU A 149 -2.35 6.96 2.79
C LEU A 149 -2.04 5.82 3.78
N ILE A 150 -1.73 4.64 3.26
CA ILE A 150 -1.21 3.52 4.03
C ILE A 150 0.26 3.35 3.71
N SER A 151 1.12 3.65 4.68
CA SER A 151 2.57 3.57 4.51
C SER A 151 3.14 2.34 5.20
N GLY A 152 3.80 1.49 4.42
CA GLY A 152 4.55 0.34 4.91
C GLY A 152 6.05 0.51 4.67
N ALA A 153 6.89 0.07 5.60
CA ALA A 153 8.34 -0.01 5.40
C ALA A 153 8.89 -1.29 6.02
N ALA A 154 9.99 -1.80 5.47
CA ALA A 154 10.67 -2.96 6.01
C ALA A 154 12.17 -2.86 5.71
N ILE A 155 13.01 -3.17 6.68
CA ILE A 155 14.46 -3.17 6.54
C ILE A 155 15.06 -4.21 7.49
N ARG A 156 16.06 -4.97 7.05
CA ARG A 156 16.66 -6.07 7.83
C ARG A 156 15.59 -7.07 8.31
N MET A 157 15.24 -7.02 9.60
CA MET A 157 14.27 -7.87 10.30
C MET A 157 13.16 -7.04 10.99
N GLU A 158 13.04 -5.77 10.64
CA GLU A 158 12.09 -4.84 11.24
C GLU A 158 11.15 -4.28 10.16
N GLY A 159 9.86 -4.29 10.46
CA GLY A 159 8.82 -3.77 9.59
C GLY A 159 7.90 -2.81 10.33
N GLN A 160 7.28 -1.89 9.60
CA GLN A 160 6.32 -0.94 10.16
C GLN A 160 5.16 -0.69 9.20
N VAL A 161 3.98 -0.44 9.77
CA VAL A 161 2.81 0.04 9.04
C VAL A 161 2.08 1.13 9.85
N THR A 162 1.66 2.17 9.15
CA THR A 162 0.87 3.28 9.68
C THR A 162 -0.18 3.70 8.66
N VAL A 163 -1.37 4.06 9.14
CA VAL A 163 -2.45 4.63 8.32
C VAL A 163 -2.58 6.12 8.60
N PHE A 164 -2.67 6.93 7.54
CA PHE A 164 -2.92 8.36 7.62
C PHE A 164 -4.25 8.67 6.94
N THR A 165 -5.28 9.00 7.72
CA THR A 165 -6.60 9.35 7.17
C THR A 165 -6.81 10.86 7.02
N TYR A 166 -5.81 11.64 7.46
CA TYR A 166 -5.74 13.10 7.33
C TYR A 166 -6.93 13.83 7.95
N GLN A 167 -7.56 13.23 8.97
CA GLN A 167 -8.60 13.88 9.76
C GLN A 167 -8.00 14.97 10.64
N GLU A 168 -8.87 15.81 11.19
CA GLU A 168 -8.46 16.86 12.10
C GLU A 168 -7.70 16.27 13.31
N ASN A 169 -6.59 16.90 13.70
CA ASN A 169 -5.72 16.47 14.80
C ASN A 169 -4.99 15.14 14.63
N GLU A 170 -5.06 14.49 13.46
CA GLU A 170 -4.20 13.34 13.14
C GLU A 170 -2.77 13.74 12.72
N PRO A 171 -1.76 12.91 13.01
CA PRO A 171 -0.43 13.09 12.42
C PRO A 171 -0.46 12.80 10.92
N CYS A 172 0.48 13.39 10.17
CA CYS A 172 0.82 12.96 8.82
C CYS A 172 2.18 12.22 8.83
N TYR A 173 2.62 11.67 7.69
CA TYR A 173 3.91 10.99 7.62
C TYR A 173 5.08 11.92 7.97
N ARG A 174 5.02 13.20 7.60
CA ARG A 174 6.06 14.18 7.98
C ARG A 174 6.18 14.33 9.50
N CYS A 175 5.11 14.07 10.26
CA CYS A 175 5.19 14.06 11.73
C CYS A 175 6.12 12.97 12.26
N LEU A 176 6.16 11.83 11.58
CA LEU A 176 7.02 10.70 11.86
C LEU A 176 8.40 10.88 11.24
N SER A 177 8.49 11.22 9.95
CA SER A 177 9.74 11.20 9.20
C SER A 177 10.81 12.12 9.78
N ARG A 178 10.41 13.25 10.37
CA ARG A 178 11.31 14.21 11.04
C ARG A 178 12.01 13.66 12.28
N LEU A 179 11.51 12.55 12.85
CA LEU A 179 12.15 11.86 13.97
C LEU A 179 13.38 11.07 13.50
N PHE A 180 13.48 10.80 12.20
CA PHE A 180 14.60 10.14 11.57
C PHE A 180 15.51 11.19 10.91
N GLY A 181 16.83 11.04 11.06
CA GLY A 181 17.80 11.88 10.36
C GLY A 181 17.87 11.56 8.86
N GLU A 182 18.58 12.39 8.10
CA GLU A 182 18.71 12.26 6.63
C GLU A 182 19.39 10.95 6.17
N ASN A 183 20.07 10.23 7.06
CA ASN A 183 20.86 9.02 6.76
C ASN A 183 20.07 7.69 6.90
N ALA A 184 18.79 7.66 6.56
CA ALA A 184 18.03 6.42 6.58
C ALA A 184 18.51 5.47 5.46
N LEU A 185 19.06 4.31 5.82
CA LEU A 185 19.49 3.27 4.87
C LEU A 185 18.29 2.67 4.12
N THR A 186 18.51 2.27 2.88
CA THR A 186 17.53 1.54 2.06
C THR A 186 17.62 0.02 2.26
N CYS A 187 16.59 -0.72 1.80
CA CYS A 187 16.60 -2.18 1.78
C CYS A 187 17.80 -2.76 1.02
N VAL A 188 18.24 -2.08 -0.04
CA VAL A 188 19.33 -2.53 -0.91
C VAL A 188 20.67 -2.43 -0.17
N GLU A 189 20.85 -1.41 0.65
CA GLU A 189 22.10 -1.16 1.39
C GLU A 189 22.20 -2.01 2.65
N ALA A 190 21.08 -2.25 3.34
CA ALA A 190 21.06 -2.94 4.63
C ALA A 190 20.67 -4.43 4.56
N GLY A 191 20.14 -4.88 3.43
CA GLY A 191 19.49 -6.18 3.29
C GLY A 191 18.08 -6.21 3.90
N VAL A 192 17.28 -7.20 3.49
CA VAL A 192 15.92 -7.41 4.00
C VAL A 192 15.48 -8.85 3.82
N MET A 193 14.87 -9.42 4.87
CA MET A 193 14.40 -10.80 4.90
C MET A 193 13.08 -10.95 4.13
N ALA A 194 12.98 -11.93 3.22
CA ALA A 194 11.86 -12.00 2.28
C ALA A 194 10.47 -12.06 2.94
N PRO A 195 10.22 -12.97 3.91
CA PRO A 195 8.92 -13.08 4.57
C PRO A 195 8.48 -11.83 5.32
N LEU A 196 9.43 -11.04 5.85
CA LEU A 196 9.14 -9.78 6.56
C LEU A 196 8.34 -8.83 5.67
N ILE A 197 8.75 -8.71 4.41
CA ILE A 197 8.05 -7.84 3.46
C ILE A 197 6.66 -8.37 3.14
N GLY A 198 6.52 -9.70 3.04
CA GLY A 198 5.22 -10.35 2.90
C GLY A 198 4.26 -9.99 4.02
N VAL A 199 4.72 -10.01 5.28
CA VAL A 199 3.92 -9.61 6.45
C VAL A 199 3.47 -8.16 6.34
N ILE A 200 4.39 -7.23 6.10
CA ILE A 200 4.04 -5.79 6.06
C ILE A 200 3.13 -5.46 4.87
N GLY A 201 3.41 -5.99 3.67
CA GLY A 201 2.53 -5.78 2.51
C GLY A 201 1.13 -6.35 2.72
N SER A 202 1.01 -7.51 3.39
CA SER A 202 -0.28 -8.08 3.77
C SER A 202 -1.04 -7.20 4.76
N LEU A 203 -0.32 -6.61 5.74
CA LEU A 203 -0.91 -5.64 6.67
C LEU A 203 -1.38 -4.38 5.93
N GLN A 204 -0.62 -3.87 4.96
CA GLN A 204 -1.05 -2.74 4.14
C GLN A 204 -2.35 -3.06 3.38
N ALA A 205 -2.46 -4.25 2.79
CA ALA A 205 -3.67 -4.68 2.10
C ALA A 205 -4.86 -4.82 3.04
N MET A 206 -4.64 -5.36 4.24
CA MET A 206 -5.68 -5.47 5.27
C MET A 206 -6.20 -4.10 5.71
N GLU A 207 -5.31 -3.14 5.98
CA GLU A 207 -5.70 -1.77 6.33
C GLU A 207 -6.46 -1.07 5.20
N ALA A 208 -6.12 -1.37 3.93
CA ALA A 208 -6.84 -0.83 2.79
C ALA A 208 -8.28 -1.36 2.72
N ILE A 209 -8.47 -2.68 2.87
CA ILE A 209 -9.79 -3.30 2.87
C ILE A 209 -10.65 -2.72 4.01
N LYS A 210 -10.08 -2.57 5.20
CA LYS A 210 -10.75 -1.98 6.36
C LYS A 210 -11.22 -0.55 6.08
N LEU A 211 -10.37 0.29 5.47
CA LEU A 211 -10.74 1.66 5.13
C LEU A 211 -11.81 1.73 4.04
N LEU A 212 -11.65 0.97 2.95
CA LEU A 212 -12.53 1.01 1.79
C LEU A 212 -13.93 0.48 2.10
N ALA A 213 -14.02 -0.59 2.91
CA ALA A 213 -15.29 -1.21 3.30
C ALA A 213 -15.83 -0.69 4.64
N HIS A 214 -15.20 0.33 5.24
CA HIS A 214 -15.53 0.82 6.58
C HIS A 214 -15.62 -0.29 7.64
N TYR A 215 -14.72 -1.26 7.57
CA TYR A 215 -14.74 -2.49 8.35
C TYR A 215 -13.70 -2.48 9.47
N GLY A 216 -14.15 -2.42 10.72
CA GLY A 216 -13.27 -2.39 11.89
C GLY A 216 -12.62 -1.02 12.13
N GLN A 217 -11.43 -1.02 12.73
CA GLN A 217 -10.72 0.22 13.10
C GLN A 217 -9.34 0.29 12.43
N PRO A 218 -9.07 1.28 11.55
CA PRO A 218 -7.76 1.40 10.90
C PRO A 218 -6.64 1.70 11.91
N ALA A 219 -5.41 1.37 11.55
CA ALA A 219 -4.21 1.67 12.34
C ALA A 219 -3.78 3.15 12.21
N SER A 220 -4.74 4.09 12.31
CA SER A 220 -4.45 5.52 12.27
C SER A 220 -3.97 6.03 13.63
N GLY A 221 -3.15 7.08 13.62
CA GLY A 221 -2.60 7.68 14.85
C GLY A 221 -1.61 6.79 15.63
N LYS A 222 -1.15 5.68 15.04
CA LYS A 222 -0.16 4.78 15.64
C LYS A 222 0.78 4.18 14.60
N ILE A 223 1.94 3.76 15.04
CA ILE A 223 2.90 2.95 14.28
C ILE A 223 2.80 1.54 14.83
N VAL A 224 2.51 0.58 13.95
CA VAL A 224 2.60 -0.84 14.26
C VAL A 224 3.95 -1.34 13.78
N MET A 225 4.83 -1.69 14.72
CA MET A 225 6.15 -2.24 14.47
C MET A 225 6.12 -3.75 14.60
N TYR A 226 6.80 -4.44 13.68
CA TYR A 226 7.05 -5.88 13.72
C TYR A 226 8.56 -6.13 13.80
N ASP A 227 9.00 -6.70 14.93
CA ASP A 227 10.34 -7.25 15.10
C ASP A 227 10.29 -8.76 14.78
N ALA A 228 10.83 -9.13 13.62
CA ALA A 228 10.86 -10.51 13.16
C ALA A 228 11.93 -11.37 13.84
N MET A 229 12.93 -10.77 14.52
CA MET A 229 13.93 -11.53 15.28
C MET A 229 13.29 -12.19 16.51
N THR A 230 12.35 -11.49 17.13
CA THR A 230 11.69 -11.93 18.38
C THR A 230 10.22 -12.28 18.21
N CYS A 231 9.69 -12.15 16.99
CA CYS A 231 8.28 -12.33 16.66
C CYS A 231 7.36 -11.44 17.52
N GLN A 232 7.74 -10.18 17.72
CA GLN A 232 7.01 -9.23 18.55
C GLN A 232 6.36 -8.13 17.71
N PHE A 233 5.13 -7.77 18.09
CA PHE A 233 4.46 -6.59 17.60
C PHE A 233 4.40 -5.52 18.70
N ARG A 234 4.69 -4.28 18.33
CA ARG A 234 4.60 -3.13 19.24
C ARG A 234 3.78 -2.04 18.57
N GLU A 235 2.87 -1.47 19.34
CA GLU A 235 2.12 -0.29 18.92
C GLU A 235 2.66 0.95 19.64
N MET A 236 3.00 1.98 18.88
CA MET A 236 3.44 3.26 19.42
C MET A 236 2.50 4.35 18.94
N LYS A 237 1.96 5.14 19.88
CA LYS A 237 1.10 6.27 19.53
C LYS A 237 1.92 7.31 18.74
N LEU A 238 1.41 7.71 17.58
CA LEU A 238 2.00 8.78 16.78
C LEU A 238 1.22 10.07 17.02
N MET A 239 1.92 11.08 17.53
CA MET A 239 1.32 12.37 17.84
C MET A 239 1.50 13.33 16.67
N ARG A 240 0.43 14.08 16.32
CA ARG A 240 0.58 15.28 15.50
C ARG A 240 1.53 16.22 16.23
N ASN A 241 2.57 16.70 15.56
CA ASN A 241 3.41 17.75 16.15
C ASN A 241 3.02 19.12 15.55
N PRO A 242 2.79 20.15 16.41
CA PRO A 242 2.28 21.47 15.99
C PRO A 242 3.14 22.21 14.97
N GLY A 243 4.45 21.99 14.97
CA GLY A 243 5.38 22.63 14.03
C GLY A 243 5.60 21.82 12.74
N CYS A 244 4.69 20.92 12.37
CA CYS A 244 4.83 20.16 11.13
C CYS A 244 4.68 21.06 9.90
N GLU A 245 5.61 20.96 8.96
CA GLU A 245 5.63 21.74 7.72
C GLU A 245 4.47 21.37 6.78
N VAL A 246 3.83 20.22 7.01
CA VAL A 246 2.69 19.74 6.22
C VAL A 246 1.37 19.93 6.97
N CYS A 247 1.23 19.34 8.16
CA CYS A 247 -0.04 19.35 8.90
C CYS A 247 -0.02 20.18 10.18
N GLY A 248 0.97 21.05 10.40
CA GLY A 248 1.06 21.89 11.60
C GLY A 248 0.20 23.15 11.54
N GLN A 249 -0.18 23.54 10.32
CA GLN A 249 -1.09 24.64 10.06
C GLN A 249 -2.55 24.25 10.35
#